data_AF-A0A7V4DDL3-F1
#
_entry.id   AF-A0A7V4DDL3-F1
#
_cell.length_a   1.000
_cell.length_b   1.000
_cell.length_c   1.000
_cell.angle_alpha   90.00
_cell.angle_beta   90.00
_cell.angle_gamma   90.00
#
_symmetry.space_group_name_H-M   'P 1'
#
loop_
_entity.id
_entity.type
_entity.pdbx_description
1 polymer ?
#
loop_
_entity_poly.entity_id
_entity_poly.type
_entity_poly.pdbx_seq_one_letter_code
_entity_poly.pdbx_strand_id
1 'polypeptide(L)' 'MAHMVSLAWIHLAYTRDPIHRWIPKWLFFTTRKGATMVIDTLWEVRYHHDKGLMNLAVGLGCTEFLDLDF' A
#
# COMPACT_ATOMS: atom_id res chain seq x y z
N MET A 1 1.72 0.77 17.80
CA MET A 1 1.23 0.70 16.40
C MET A 1 0.44 1.97 16.02
N ALA A 2 -0.65 2.30 16.70
CA ALA A 2 -1.48 3.48 16.40
C ALA A 2 -0.68 4.79 16.25
N HIS A 3 0.23 5.09 17.19
CA HIS A 3 1.07 6.29 17.14
C HIS A 3 1.89 6.43 15.84
N MET A 4 2.50 5.35 15.34
CA MET A 4 3.31 5.37 14.12
C MET A 4 2.43 5.59 12.88
N VAL A 5 1.28 4.90 12.83
CA VAL A 5 0.31 5.07 11.74
C VAL A 5 -0.23 6.50 11.71
N SER A 6 -0.62 7.05 12.86
CA SER A 6 -1.09 8.43 12.96
C SER A 6 -0.03 9.43 12.51
N LEU A 7 1.24 9.24 12.90
CA LEU A 7 2.33 10.11 12.45
C LEU A 7 2.53 10.05 10.94
N ALA A 8 2.47 8.85 10.33
CA ALA A 8 2.57 8.70 8.88
C ALA A 8 1.43 9.46 8.15
N TRP A 9 0.19 9.38 8.65
CA TRP A 9 -0.94 10.13 8.09
C TRP A 9 -0.82 11.64 8.27
N ILE A 10 -0.33 12.09 9.43
CA ILE A 10 -0.04 13.52 9.67
C ILE A 10 1.03 13.99 8.68
N HIS A 11 2.15 13.28 8.56
CA HIS A 11 3.21 13.62 7.62
C HIS A 11 2.71 13.66 6.17
N LEU A 12 1.87 12.70 5.77
CA LEU A 12 1.23 12.69 4.47
C LEU A 12 0.37 13.95 4.24
N ALA A 13 -0.46 14.33 5.22
CA ALA A 13 -1.34 15.49 5.10
C ALA A 13 -0.58 16.82 4.98
N TYR A 14 0.51 16.98 5.74
CA TYR A 14 1.29 18.22 5.75
C TYR A 14 2.34 18.31 4.64
N THR A 15 3.00 17.20 4.31
CA THR A 15 4.20 17.20 3.45
C THR A 15 4.02 16.41 2.15
N ARG A 16 2.92 15.65 2.01
CA ARG A 16 2.69 14.66 0.95
C ARG A 16 3.69 13.50 0.94
N ASP A 17 4.47 13.35 1.99
CA ASP A 17 5.37 12.22 2.21
C ASP A 17 5.03 11.57 3.57
N PRO A 18 4.60 10.30 3.61
CA PRO A 18 4.27 9.63 4.87
C PRO A 18 5.52 9.22 5.69
N ILE A 19 6.73 9.39 5.16
CA ILE A 19 7.97 8.91 5.79
C ILE A 19 8.27 9.66 7.09
N HIS A 20 8.60 8.88 8.13
CA HIS A 20 9.20 9.38 9.37
C HIS A 20 10.29 8.42 9.85
N ARG A 21 11.09 8.84 10.84
CA ARG A 21 12.32 8.15 11.32
C ARG A 21 12.16 6.65 11.64
N TRP A 22 10.96 6.19 11.95
CA TRP A 22 10.70 4.87 12.53
C TRP A 22 10.09 3.86 11.57
N ILE A 23 9.89 4.24 10.30
CA ILE A 23 9.31 3.36 9.28
C ILE A 23 10.27 3.19 8.10
N PRO A 24 10.22 2.03 7.41
CA PRO A 24 10.98 1.85 6.18
C PRO A 24 10.57 2.88 5.14
N LYS A 25 11.42 3.05 4.12
CA LYS A 25 11.14 3.95 3.01
C LYS A 25 9.80 3.57 2.35
N TRP A 26 8.84 4.48 2.39
CA TRP A 26 7.54 4.32 1.74
C TRP A 26 7.67 4.74 0.28
N LEU A 27 7.78 3.76 -0.61
CA LEU A 27 7.92 4.03 -2.05
C LEU A 27 6.58 4.48 -2.63
N PHE A 28 6.64 5.40 -3.61
CA PHE A 28 5.48 5.76 -4.40
C PHE A 28 4.87 4.54 -5.09
N PHE A 29 3.55 4.44 -5.00
CA PHE A 29 2.81 3.47 -5.78
C PHE A 29 2.88 3.83 -7.27
N THR A 30 3.11 2.83 -8.11
CA THR A 30 2.96 2.91 -9.56
C THR A 30 2.44 1.57 -10.03
N THR A 31 1.48 1.54 -10.95
CA THR A 31 0.91 0.28 -11.47
C THR A 31 1.97 -0.69 -11.98
N ARG A 32 3.06 -0.17 -12.56
CA ARG A 32 4.21 -0.96 -13.05
C ARG A 32 5.02 -1.64 -11.95
N LYS A 33 5.23 -1.00 -10.80
CA LYS A 33 6.01 -1.59 -9.69
C LYS A 33 5.11 -2.28 -8.66
N GLY A 34 3.88 -1.80 -8.49
CA GLY A 34 2.94 -2.27 -7.47
C GLY A 34 3.52 -2.22 -6.05
N ALA A 35 4.29 -1.18 -5.72
CA ALA A 35 4.93 -1.06 -4.42
C ALA A 35 3.90 -0.62 -3.36
N THR A 36 3.59 -1.52 -2.44
CA THR A 36 2.59 -1.33 -1.38
C THR A 36 3.26 -1.45 -0.01
N MET A 37 3.04 -0.46 0.86
CA MET A 37 3.45 -0.54 2.26
C MET A 37 2.47 -1.44 3.02
N VAL A 38 2.98 -2.53 3.58
CA VAL A 38 2.25 -3.41 4.48
C VAL A 38 2.53 -2.97 5.91
N ILE A 39 1.47 -2.57 6.61
CA ILE A 39 1.52 -2.11 8.00
C ILE A 39 1.09 -3.27 8.90
N ASP A 40 2.06 -3.83 9.63
CA ASP A 40 1.84 -4.87 10.63
C ASP A 40 2.83 -4.67 11.80
N THR A 41 3.07 -5.69 12.63
CA THR A 41 4.12 -5.67 13.66
C THR A 41 5.49 -5.38 13.07
N LEU A 42 5.74 -5.83 11.83
CA LEU A 42 6.89 -5.45 11.03
C LEU A 42 6.39 -4.72 9.77
N TRP A 43 6.86 -3.51 9.57
CA TRP A 43 6.50 -2.71 8.41
C TRP A 43 7.42 -3.05 7.25
N GLU A 44 6.86 -3.27 6.07
CA GLU A 44 7.63 -3.66 4.90
C GLU A 44 6.96 -3.20 3.60
N VAL A 45 7.77 -2.96 2.57
CA VAL A 45 7.28 -2.69 1.22
C VAL A 45 7.25 -4.01 0.45
N ARG A 46 6.08 -4.39 -0.03
CA ARG A 46 5.87 -5.55 -0.92
C ARG A 46 5.54 -5.06 -2.33
N TYR A 47 5.85 -5.87 -3.33
CA TYR A 47 5.60 -5.55 -4.73
C TYR A 47 4.57 -6.52 -5.29
N HIS A 48 3.51 -6.00 -5.94
CA HIS A 48 2.44 -6.80 -6.54
C HIS A 48 1.89 -7.90 -5.59
N HIS A 49 1.77 -7.56 -4.31
CA HIS A 49 1.51 -8.52 -3.22
C HIS A 49 0.19 -9.29 -3.38
N ASP A 50 -0.75 -8.68 -4.10
CA ASP A 50 -2.13 -9.07 -4.32
C ASP A 50 -2.38 -9.59 -5.75
N LYS A 51 -1.35 -9.63 -6.62
CA LYS A 51 -1.52 -10.04 -8.02
C LYS A 51 -2.16 -11.42 -8.17
N GLY A 52 -1.79 -12.37 -7.30
CA GLY A 52 -2.41 -13.70 -7.27
C GLY A 52 -3.90 -13.65 -6.93
N LEU A 53 -4.29 -12.82 -5.97
CA LEU A 53 -5.68 -12.61 -5.59
C LEU A 53 -6.47 -11.94 -6.73
N MET A 54 -5.90 -10.91 -7.36
CA MET A 54 -6.52 -10.23 -8.50
C MET A 54 -6.76 -11.18 -9.67
N ASN A 55 -5.79 -12.05 -9.98
CA ASN A 55 -5.94 -13.06 -11.02
C ASN A 55 -7.06 -14.07 -10.69
N LEU A 56 -7.20 -14.46 -9.42
CA LEU A 56 -8.28 -15.33 -8.97
C LEU A 56 -9.64 -14.64 -9.11
N ALA A 57 -9.75 -13.37 -8.69
CA ALA A 57 -10.99 -12.60 -8.82
C ALA A 57 -11.44 -12.47 -10.30
N VAL A 58 -10.49 -12.22 -11.20
CA VAL A 58 -10.72 -12.22 -12.66
C VAL A 58 -11.20 -13.60 -13.13
N GLY A 59 -10.53 -14.67 -12.73
CA GLY A 59 -10.90 -16.04 -13.10
C GLY A 59 -12.26 -16.49 -12.59
N LEU A 60 -12.74 -15.92 -11.48
CA LEU A 60 -14.03 -16.20 -10.86
C LEU A 60 -15.17 -15.29 -11.36
N GLY A 61 -14.88 -14.34 -12.27
CA GLY A 61 -15.89 -13.42 -12.80
C GLY A 61 -16.32 -12.31 -11.82
N CYS A 62 -15.55 -12.08 -10.75
CA CYS A 62 -15.78 -10.97 -9.81
C CYS A 62 -15.14 -9.68 -10.37
N THR A 63 -15.72 -9.12 -11.44
CA THR A 63 -15.14 -7.96 -12.14
C THR A 63 -15.50 -6.61 -11.52
N GLU A 64 -16.51 -6.54 -10.63
CA GLU A 64 -16.95 -5.28 -10.00
C GLU A 64 -15.89 -4.62 -9.08
N PHE A 65 -14.80 -5.34 -8.75
CA PHE A 65 -13.68 -4.82 -7.95
C PHE A 65 -12.51 -4.26 -8.78
N LEU A 66 -12.51 -4.44 -10.11
CA LEU A 66 -11.39 -4.06 -10.98
C LEU A 66 -11.48 -2.62 -11.52
N ASP A 67 -12.61 -1.94 -11.31
CA ASP A 67 -12.81 -0.55 -11.78
C ASP A 67 -12.23 0.52 -10.84
N LEU A 68 -11.69 0.12 -9.68
CA LEU A 68 -10.94 1.02 -8.81
C LEU A 68 -9.45 0.93 -9.14
N ASP A 69 -9.06 1.58 -10.23
CA ASP A 69 -7.66 1.93 -10.49
C ASP A 69 -7.19 2.90 -9.40
N PHE A 70 -6.42 2.37 -8.43
CA PHE A 70 -5.62 3.18 -7.49
C PHE A 70 -4.29 3.62 -8.11
#